data_AF-A0A150PDY2-F1
#
_entry.id   AF-A0A150PDY2-F1
#
_cell.length_a   1.000
_cell.length_b   1.000
_cell.length_c   1.000
_cell.angle_alpha   90.00
_cell.angle_beta   90.00
_cell.angle_gamma   90.00
#
_symmetry.space_group_name_H-M   'P 1'
#
loop_
_entity.id
_entity.type
_entity.pdbx_description
1 polymer ?
#
loop_
_entity_poly.entity_id
_entity_poly.type
_entity_poly.pdbx_seq_one_letter_code
_entity_poly.pdbx_strand_id
1 'polypeptide(L)'
;RPAPDLRDVVVEGDRLLVSRFKSAETLVVGPEGEVLSRRALPAFRSSGFSTSDYAPSVAWRMVPRAEGGALMVHQRAMASQVTLSPGGYYQAGDCDGNIVHGAISRIDPADTPDTAASAPPAAAIPSVSLPVDIAISPDGARVAVVGAGNDVVVTAATGNLARDSVSPNCNPEVTSQPAGGQPVAVAFTARGDIVVQLREPAALAVLGGRTVALPGESARDTGHDMFHRPPNGFSAVACASCHPEGHEDGHTWNFDPVGLRRTQTVGGGILQTAPLHWSGDMPDLSGLMGEVFVSRMGGPKPGPRRLDLMARYIDSLPAFPASPPEDEAAVTRGAALFHDKKVACADCHSGPMLTNNRNEEVGTGELLQVPSLIGIAGRAPFMHDGCAATLRDRFDPACGGRDHGDVSGLTSAQLDDLVAYLESL
;
A
#
# COMPACT_ATOMS: atom_id res chain seq x y z
N ARG A 1 -18.74 -10.02 -3.27
CA ARG A 1 -17.39 -10.33 -3.81
C ARG A 1 -16.36 -10.34 -2.69
N PRO A 2 -15.30 -11.15 -2.80
CA PRO A 2 -14.11 -11.00 -1.96
C PRO A 2 -13.55 -9.58 -2.15
N ALA A 3 -12.83 -9.06 -1.15
CA ALA A 3 -12.16 -7.78 -1.32
C ALA A 3 -11.16 -7.85 -2.49
N PRO A 4 -11.01 -6.81 -3.31
CA PRO A 4 -10.13 -6.85 -4.49
C PRO A 4 -8.64 -6.94 -4.12
N ASP A 5 -8.30 -6.86 -2.83
CA ASP A 5 -6.95 -6.76 -2.30
C ASP A 5 -6.47 -8.00 -1.54
N LEU A 6 -7.09 -9.17 -1.75
CA LEU A 6 -6.57 -10.43 -1.17
C LEU A 6 -5.16 -10.73 -1.72
N ARG A 7 -4.24 -11.14 -0.84
CA ARG A 7 -2.80 -11.25 -1.18
C ARG A 7 -2.24 -12.65 -1.03
N ASP A 8 -2.07 -13.13 0.20
CA ASP A 8 -1.47 -14.43 0.49
C ASP A 8 -2.48 -15.38 1.11
N VAL A 9 -2.30 -16.68 0.86
CA VAL A 9 -3.10 -17.75 1.46
C VAL A 9 -2.18 -18.71 2.21
N VAL A 10 -2.47 -18.92 3.49
CA VAL A 10 -1.86 -19.96 4.32
C VAL A 10 -2.94 -21.01 4.62
N VAL A 11 -2.66 -22.26 4.27
CA VAL A 11 -3.58 -23.39 4.45
C VAL A 11 -3.31 -24.06 5.79
N GLU A 12 -4.33 -24.16 6.64
CA GLU A 12 -4.27 -24.83 7.95
C GLU A 12 -5.44 -25.80 8.10
N GLY A 13 -5.18 -27.09 7.87
CA GLY A 13 -6.23 -28.11 7.90
C GLY A 13 -7.28 -27.86 6.80
N ASP A 14 -8.52 -27.64 7.21
CA ASP A 14 -9.66 -27.32 6.35
C ASP A 14 -9.99 -25.80 6.29
N ARG A 15 -9.14 -24.97 6.91
CA ARG A 15 -9.29 -23.50 6.93
C ARG A 15 -8.15 -22.81 6.20
N LEU A 16 -8.40 -21.56 5.84
CA LEU A 16 -7.40 -20.66 5.25
C LEU A 16 -7.22 -19.42 6.12
N LEU A 17 -5.98 -18.97 6.25
CA LEU A 17 -5.64 -17.59 6.60
C LEU A 17 -5.38 -16.84 5.30
N VAL A 18 -6.13 -15.78 5.02
CA VAL A 18 -5.99 -14.96 3.81
C VAL A 18 -5.65 -13.53 4.19
N SER A 19 -4.49 -13.02 3.76
CA SER A 19 -4.08 -11.65 4.05
C SER A 19 -4.73 -10.66 3.08
N ARG A 20 -4.95 -9.43 3.56
CA ARG A 20 -5.40 -8.29 2.76
C ARG A 20 -4.28 -7.26 2.60
N PHE A 21 -4.00 -6.91 1.36
CA PHE A 21 -2.88 -6.07 1.01
C PHE A 21 -2.97 -4.67 1.64
N LYS A 22 -4.12 -3.99 1.61
CA LYS A 22 -4.24 -2.55 1.99
C LYS A 22 -4.61 -2.28 3.45
N SER A 23 -4.65 -3.33 4.27
CA SER A 23 -4.96 -3.20 5.71
C SER A 23 -4.10 -4.07 6.61
N ALA A 24 -3.34 -5.00 6.03
CA ALA A 24 -2.69 -6.08 6.75
C ALA A 24 -3.64 -6.88 7.66
N GLU A 25 -4.94 -6.86 7.36
CA GLU A 25 -5.95 -7.73 7.98
C GLU A 25 -5.73 -9.17 7.53
N THR A 26 -6.04 -10.12 8.41
CA THR A 26 -6.13 -11.55 8.07
C THR A 26 -7.58 -12.01 8.17
N LEU A 27 -8.09 -12.61 7.10
CA LEU A 27 -9.37 -13.30 7.07
C LEU A 27 -9.15 -14.76 7.44
N VAL A 28 -10.00 -15.30 8.30
CA VAL A 28 -10.12 -16.74 8.49
C VAL A 28 -11.27 -17.22 7.59
N VAL A 29 -10.95 -18.10 6.64
CA VAL A 29 -11.93 -18.63 5.69
C VAL A 29 -12.16 -20.11 5.98
N GLY A 30 -13.43 -20.49 6.10
CA GLY A 30 -13.85 -21.87 6.35
C GLY A 30 -13.85 -22.74 5.09
N PRO A 31 -14.15 -24.03 5.24
CA PRO A 31 -14.12 -25.00 4.14
C PRO A 31 -15.17 -24.74 3.05
N GLU A 32 -16.22 -23.97 3.33
CA GLU A 32 -17.26 -23.59 2.36
C GLU A 32 -16.96 -22.24 1.69
N GLY A 33 -15.82 -21.62 1.99
CA GLY A 33 -15.41 -20.31 1.46
C GLY A 33 -16.00 -19.10 2.19
N GLU A 34 -16.70 -19.34 3.30
CA GLU A 34 -17.23 -18.32 4.18
C GLU A 34 -16.14 -17.65 5.01
N VAL A 35 -16.23 -16.33 5.20
CA VAL A 35 -15.32 -15.61 6.11
C VAL A 35 -15.82 -15.83 7.54
N LEU A 36 -15.12 -16.68 8.28
CA LEU A 36 -15.41 -17.01 9.67
C LEU A 36 -15.02 -15.87 10.61
N SER A 37 -13.87 -15.22 10.35
CA SER A 37 -13.46 -14.05 11.11
C SER A 37 -12.51 -13.11 10.38
N ARG A 38 -12.37 -11.91 10.93
CA ARG A 38 -11.54 -10.82 10.43
C ARG A 38 -10.64 -10.32 11.56
N ARG A 39 -9.32 -10.47 11.39
CA ARG A 39 -8.32 -10.18 12.42
C ARG A 39 -7.47 -9.01 11.97
N ALA A 40 -7.65 -7.86 12.61
CA ALA A 40 -6.81 -6.69 12.41
C ALA A 40 -5.53 -6.79 13.26
N LEU A 41 -4.41 -6.34 12.72
CA LEU A 41 -3.20 -6.13 13.50
C LEU A 41 -3.38 -4.92 14.44
N PRO A 42 -2.77 -4.94 15.64
CA PRO A 42 -2.87 -3.83 16.59
C PRO A 42 -2.20 -2.57 16.03
N ALA A 43 -2.74 -1.40 16.41
CA ALA A 43 -2.05 -0.13 16.21
C ALA A 43 -0.73 -0.10 17.01
N PHE A 44 0.27 0.60 16.47
CA PHE A 44 1.51 0.84 17.18
C PHE A 44 1.53 2.27 17.68
N ARG A 45 1.74 2.44 18.98
CA ARG A 45 1.96 3.75 19.58
C ARG A 45 3.44 3.90 19.86
N SER A 46 4.04 4.85 19.19
CA SER A 46 5.42 5.23 19.38
C SER A 46 5.52 6.18 20.60
N SER A 47 6.60 6.09 21.39
CA SER A 47 6.83 7.04 22.49
C SER A 47 8.28 7.53 22.49
N GLY A 48 8.52 8.61 21.75
CA GLY A 48 9.75 9.40 21.80
C GLY A 48 9.51 10.77 22.45
N PHE A 49 10.06 11.82 21.84
CA PHE A 49 9.83 13.21 22.27
C PHE A 49 8.37 13.66 22.04
N SER A 50 7.72 13.10 21.02
CA SER A 50 6.28 13.19 20.77
C SER A 50 5.71 11.77 20.63
N THR A 51 4.42 11.61 20.92
CA THR A 51 3.70 10.34 20.69
C THR A 51 3.11 10.37 19.28
N SER A 52 3.24 9.27 18.54
CA SER A 52 2.58 9.09 17.25
C SER A 52 1.91 7.72 17.19
N ASP A 53 0.70 7.71 16.66
CA ASP A 53 -0.06 6.49 16.41
C ASP A 53 0.15 6.06 14.96
N TYR A 54 0.35 4.76 14.77
CA TYR A 54 0.53 4.12 13.46
C TYR A 54 -0.49 3.01 13.28
N ALA A 55 -1.10 2.96 12.10
CA ALA A 55 -2.05 1.93 11.71
C ALA A 55 -1.39 0.98 10.69
N PRO A 56 -1.57 -0.35 10.80
CA PRO A 56 -1.19 -1.30 9.76
C PRO A 56 -1.84 -0.91 8.42
N SER A 57 -1.06 -0.93 7.33
CA SER A 57 -1.52 -0.42 6.02
C SER A 57 -1.14 -1.30 4.84
N VAL A 58 0.02 -1.99 4.85
CA VAL A 58 0.43 -2.82 3.70
C VAL A 58 0.91 -4.20 4.14
N ALA A 59 0.21 -5.28 3.78
CA ALA A 59 0.74 -6.64 3.92
C ALA A 59 1.57 -7.03 2.70
N TRP A 60 2.87 -7.17 2.87
CA TRP A 60 3.77 -7.53 1.77
C TRP A 60 3.80 -9.04 1.51
N ARG A 61 3.99 -9.82 2.59
CA ARG A 61 4.08 -11.27 2.51
C ARG A 61 3.68 -11.94 3.83
N MET A 62 2.84 -12.96 3.76
CA MET A 62 2.48 -13.86 4.84
C MET A 62 2.97 -15.29 4.58
N VAL A 63 3.71 -15.87 5.53
CA VAL A 63 4.30 -17.23 5.43
C VAL A 63 3.88 -18.11 6.60
N PRO A 64 3.59 -19.41 6.37
CA PRO A 64 3.13 -20.32 7.41
C PRO A 64 4.22 -20.64 8.43
N ARG A 65 3.80 -20.93 9.67
CA ARG A 65 4.68 -21.42 10.74
C ARG A 65 4.44 -22.90 10.99
N ALA A 66 5.48 -23.62 11.44
CA ALA A 66 5.39 -25.06 11.69
C ALA A 66 4.44 -25.40 12.86
N GLU A 67 4.38 -24.52 13.85
CA GLU A 67 3.53 -24.59 15.02
C GLU A 67 2.09 -24.07 14.79
N GLY A 68 1.73 -23.76 13.55
CA GLY A 68 0.46 -23.13 13.19
C GLY A 68 0.52 -21.60 13.17
N GLY A 69 -0.46 -21.01 12.49
CA GLY A 69 -0.53 -19.60 12.16
C GLY A 69 0.51 -19.19 11.11
N ALA A 70 0.84 -17.90 11.12
CA ALA A 70 1.75 -17.33 10.14
C ALA A 70 2.65 -16.23 10.73
N LEU A 71 3.67 -15.84 9.98
CA LEU A 71 4.32 -14.55 10.12
C LEU A 71 3.92 -13.67 8.93
N MET A 72 3.64 -12.41 9.19
CA MET A 72 3.38 -11.42 8.16
C MET A 72 4.41 -10.32 8.27
N VAL A 73 5.15 -10.07 7.20
CA VAL A 73 5.90 -8.82 7.04
C VAL A 73 4.98 -7.78 6.41
N HIS A 74 4.90 -6.61 7.05
CA HIS A 74 3.97 -5.55 6.68
C HIS A 74 4.57 -4.17 6.93
N GLN A 75 3.90 -3.16 6.40
CA GLN A 75 4.10 -1.77 6.78
C GLN A 75 2.92 -1.26 7.58
N ARG A 76 3.21 -0.27 8.42
CA ARG A 76 2.23 0.61 9.06
C ARG A 76 2.52 2.06 8.70
N ALA A 77 1.48 2.84 8.55
CA ALA A 77 1.52 4.26 8.23
C ALA A 77 1.09 5.11 9.44
N MET A 78 1.66 6.30 9.59
CA MET A 78 1.29 7.23 10.67
C MET A 78 -0.17 7.66 10.52
N ALA A 79 -0.96 7.43 11.57
CA ALA A 79 -2.35 7.88 11.69
C ALA A 79 -2.46 9.22 12.45
N SER A 80 -1.43 9.59 13.22
CA SER A 80 -1.29 10.94 13.78
C SER A 80 -1.00 11.99 12.71
N GLN A 81 -1.08 13.26 13.11
CA GLN A 81 -0.84 14.39 12.20
C GLN A 81 0.62 14.43 11.73
N VAL A 82 0.82 14.63 10.43
CA VAL A 82 2.12 14.81 9.78
C VAL A 82 2.26 16.28 9.39
N THR A 83 3.26 16.97 9.94
CA THR A 83 3.56 18.35 9.54
C THR A 83 4.28 18.37 8.20
N LEU A 84 3.71 19.08 7.23
CA LEU A 84 4.35 19.26 5.92
C LEU A 84 5.46 20.30 6.04
N SER A 85 6.71 19.84 5.92
CA SER A 85 7.91 20.67 5.94
C SER A 85 9.01 19.98 5.12
N PRO A 86 10.11 20.68 4.79
CA PRO A 86 11.27 20.04 4.19
C PRO A 86 11.78 18.88 5.08
N GLY A 87 11.74 17.66 4.55
CA GLY A 87 12.06 16.43 5.29
C GLY A 87 11.03 16.02 6.34
N GLY A 88 9.82 16.57 6.31
CA GLY A 88 8.76 16.34 7.30
C GLY A 88 8.39 14.87 7.50
N TYR A 89 8.65 14.00 6.51
CA TYR A 89 8.40 12.56 6.60
C TYR A 89 9.36 11.81 7.55
N TYR A 90 10.39 12.50 8.07
CA TYR A 90 11.40 11.95 8.99
C TYR A 90 11.45 12.69 10.32
N GLN A 91 10.43 13.51 10.62
CA GLN A 91 10.37 14.35 11.81
C GLN A 91 9.48 13.76 12.91
N ALA A 92 9.00 12.51 12.75
CA ALA A 92 8.37 11.80 13.85
C ALA A 92 9.38 11.68 15.00
N GLY A 93 8.94 11.83 16.25
CA GLY A 93 9.85 11.90 17.40
C GLY A 93 10.54 10.58 17.76
N ASP A 94 10.32 9.50 17.03
CA ASP A 94 10.71 8.13 17.40
C ASP A 94 10.84 7.16 16.21
N CYS A 95 11.36 5.97 16.53
CA CYS A 95 11.46 4.82 15.65
C CYS A 95 12.27 4.95 14.36
N ASP A 96 13.16 5.94 14.27
CA ASP A 96 13.95 6.43 13.11
C ASP A 96 13.33 7.64 12.36
N GLY A 97 12.23 8.15 12.92
CA GLY A 97 11.56 9.37 12.50
C GLY A 97 10.62 9.20 11.32
N ASN A 98 10.59 8.02 10.70
CA ASN A 98 9.79 7.76 9.51
C ASN A 98 8.29 7.71 9.80
N ILE A 99 7.49 8.33 8.92
CA ILE A 99 6.03 8.23 8.95
C ILE A 99 5.49 6.86 8.48
N VAL A 100 6.38 5.94 8.06
CA VAL A 100 6.07 4.56 7.69
C VAL A 100 7.10 3.64 8.35
N HIS A 101 6.63 2.55 8.95
CA HIS A 101 7.51 1.54 9.55
C HIS A 101 7.29 0.18 8.89
N GLY A 102 8.38 -0.55 8.65
CA GLY A 102 8.31 -2.00 8.43
C GLY A 102 8.19 -2.75 9.77
N ALA A 103 7.45 -3.85 9.79
CA ALA A 103 7.28 -4.69 10.97
C ALA A 103 7.01 -6.17 10.58
N ILE A 104 7.24 -7.08 11.52
CA ILE A 104 6.90 -8.51 11.37
C ILE A 104 5.93 -8.89 12.49
N SER A 105 4.67 -9.12 12.13
CA SER A 105 3.65 -9.58 13.09
C SER A 105 3.48 -11.09 13.05
N ARG A 106 3.18 -11.66 14.22
CA ARG A 106 2.68 -13.03 14.33
C ARG A 106 1.18 -13.03 14.08
N ILE A 107 0.73 -14.00 13.29
CA ILE A 107 -0.68 -14.27 13.04
C ILE A 107 -1.01 -15.58 13.75
N ASP A 108 -2.08 -15.56 14.54
CA ASP A 108 -2.53 -16.72 15.28
C ASP A 108 -3.12 -17.80 14.34
N PRO A 109 -3.05 -19.09 14.72
CA PRO A 109 -3.69 -20.17 13.98
C PRO A 109 -5.16 -19.93 13.63
N ALA A 110 -5.62 -20.51 12.52
CA ALA A 110 -6.99 -20.36 12.01
C ALA A 110 -8.08 -20.90 12.97
N ASP A 111 -7.73 -21.79 13.89
CA ASP A 111 -8.63 -22.33 14.93
C ASP A 111 -8.64 -21.51 16.22
N THR A 112 -7.77 -20.49 16.35
CA THR A 112 -7.74 -19.60 17.50
C THR A 112 -9.05 -18.80 17.59
N PRO A 113 -9.77 -18.82 18.73
CA PRO A 113 -11.00 -18.05 18.89
C PRO A 113 -10.76 -16.54 18.82
N ASP A 114 -11.68 -15.78 18.20
CA ASP A 114 -11.55 -14.32 18.11
C ASP A 114 -11.64 -13.60 19.46
N THR A 115 -12.08 -14.28 20.52
CA THR A 115 -12.08 -13.76 21.89
C THR A 115 -10.69 -13.78 22.53
N ALA A 116 -9.68 -14.34 21.85
CA ALA A 116 -8.30 -14.29 22.32
C ALA A 116 -7.82 -12.82 22.41
N ALA A 117 -6.96 -12.54 23.38
CA ALA A 117 -6.35 -11.21 23.48
C ALA A 117 -5.56 -10.92 22.19
N SER A 118 -5.73 -9.71 21.65
CA SER A 118 -4.97 -9.29 20.46
C SER A 118 -3.47 -9.45 20.71
N ALA A 119 -2.75 -9.99 19.72
CA ALA A 119 -1.31 -10.02 19.76
C ALA A 119 -0.76 -8.61 20.02
N PRO A 120 0.31 -8.46 20.82
CA PRO A 120 0.92 -7.16 21.03
C PRO A 120 1.52 -6.64 19.72
N PRO A 121 1.63 -5.31 19.55
CA PRO A 121 2.16 -4.75 18.32
C PRO A 121 3.63 -5.10 18.15
N ALA A 122 3.99 -5.52 16.95
CA ALA A 122 5.36 -5.82 16.58
C ALA A 122 6.25 -4.56 16.66
N ALA A 123 7.51 -4.74 17.01
CA ALA A 123 8.51 -3.68 16.99
C ALA A 123 8.65 -3.06 15.59
N ALA A 124 8.99 -1.77 15.52
CA ALA A 124 9.43 -1.14 14.28
C ALA A 124 10.77 -1.75 13.86
N ILE A 125 10.92 -2.11 12.59
CA ILE A 125 12.22 -2.50 12.05
C ILE A 125 12.87 -1.22 11.50
N PRO A 126 13.88 -0.67 12.19
CA PRO A 126 14.45 0.61 11.81
C PRO A 126 15.18 0.49 10.47
N SER A 127 15.10 1.55 9.67
CA SER A 127 15.88 1.71 8.45
C SER A 127 15.71 0.54 7.47
N VAL A 128 14.52 -0.04 7.36
CA VAL A 128 14.17 -1.02 6.32
C VAL A 128 13.10 -0.41 5.43
N SER A 129 13.48 -0.13 4.19
CA SER A 129 12.57 0.42 3.18
C SER A 129 12.01 -0.70 2.32
N LEU A 130 10.68 -0.73 2.15
CA LEU A 130 9.96 -1.72 1.35
C LEU A 130 10.28 -3.16 1.78
N PRO A 131 9.72 -3.62 2.92
CA PRO A 131 9.96 -4.96 3.44
C PRO A 131 9.14 -6.02 2.65
N VAL A 132 9.47 -6.21 1.38
CA VAL A 132 8.61 -6.85 0.36
C VAL A 132 8.48 -8.37 0.47
N ASP A 133 9.39 -9.04 1.17
CA ASP A 133 9.37 -10.51 1.29
C ASP A 133 9.97 -10.99 2.62
N ILE A 134 9.53 -12.16 3.08
CA ILE A 134 9.98 -12.81 4.31
C ILE A 134 10.11 -14.33 4.12
N ALA A 135 11.11 -14.92 4.75
CA ALA A 135 11.26 -16.37 4.88
C ALA A 135 11.56 -16.80 6.32
N ILE A 136 11.20 -18.04 6.66
CA ILE A 136 11.52 -18.70 7.92
C ILE A 136 12.53 -19.82 7.64
N SER A 137 13.53 -19.98 8.51
CA SER A 137 14.49 -21.07 8.38
C SER A 137 13.84 -22.45 8.59
N PRO A 138 14.42 -23.54 8.05
CA PRO A 138 13.80 -24.87 8.14
C PRO A 138 13.55 -25.37 9.57
N ASP A 139 14.34 -24.91 10.54
CA ASP A 139 14.20 -25.21 11.97
C ASP A 139 13.24 -24.27 12.71
N GLY A 140 12.65 -23.28 12.02
CA GLY A 140 11.75 -22.28 12.61
C GLY A 140 12.44 -21.25 13.51
N ALA A 141 13.76 -21.27 13.64
CA ALA A 141 14.48 -20.47 14.63
C ALA A 141 14.83 -19.06 14.15
N ARG A 142 14.87 -18.82 12.83
CA ARG A 142 15.29 -17.56 12.22
C ARG A 142 14.31 -17.09 11.15
N VAL A 143 14.27 -15.77 10.97
CA VAL A 143 13.60 -15.12 9.85
C VAL A 143 14.60 -14.30 9.05
N ALA A 144 14.31 -14.11 7.77
CA ALA A 144 14.98 -13.16 6.91
C ALA A 144 13.93 -12.33 6.15
N VAL A 145 14.13 -11.02 6.07
CA VAL A 145 13.26 -10.05 5.39
C VAL A 145 14.07 -9.26 4.38
N VAL A 146 13.50 -9.05 3.19
CA VAL A 146 14.07 -8.20 2.14
C VAL A 146 13.69 -6.74 2.37
N GLY A 147 14.68 -5.85 2.52
CA GLY A 147 14.48 -4.39 2.38
C GLY A 147 14.83 -3.95 0.97
N ALA A 148 13.84 -3.94 0.07
CA ALA A 148 14.07 -3.70 -1.36
C ALA A 148 14.46 -2.25 -1.67
N GLY A 149 14.03 -1.29 -0.85
CA GLY A 149 14.30 0.13 -1.08
C GLY A 149 15.71 0.57 -0.69
N ASN A 150 16.39 -0.21 0.16
CA ASN A 150 17.73 0.10 0.64
C ASN A 150 18.73 -1.06 0.50
N ASP A 151 18.41 -2.05 -0.33
CA ASP A 151 19.30 -3.13 -0.76
C ASP A 151 19.85 -4.01 0.38
N VAL A 152 19.03 -4.25 1.41
CA VAL A 152 19.43 -5.04 2.60
C VAL A 152 18.60 -6.30 2.78
N VAL A 153 19.18 -7.24 3.53
CA VAL A 153 18.43 -8.33 4.16
C VAL A 153 18.54 -8.17 5.67
N VAL A 154 17.40 -8.19 6.34
CA VAL A 154 17.31 -8.16 7.80
C VAL A 154 16.99 -9.54 8.34
N THR A 155 17.73 -9.97 9.34
CA THR A 155 17.54 -11.27 9.99
C THR A 155 17.28 -11.11 11.48
N ALA A 156 16.45 -11.98 12.04
CA ALA A 156 16.18 -12.03 13.47
C ALA A 156 15.94 -13.47 13.91
N ALA A 157 16.14 -13.76 15.19
CA ALA A 157 15.62 -15.01 15.76
C ALA A 157 14.11 -14.88 15.95
N THR A 158 13.34 -15.93 15.64
CA THR A 158 11.88 -15.91 15.81
C THR A 158 11.46 -15.66 17.25
N GLY A 159 12.24 -16.15 18.22
CA GLY A 159 12.05 -15.87 19.64
C GLY A 159 12.20 -14.39 20.01
N ASN A 160 13.08 -13.65 19.31
CA ASN A 160 13.27 -12.22 19.53
C ASN A 160 12.03 -11.45 19.12
N LEU A 161 11.41 -11.80 17.98
CA LEU A 161 10.17 -11.16 17.52
C LEU A 161 9.07 -11.17 18.59
N ALA A 162 8.92 -12.26 19.34
CA ALA A 162 7.94 -12.35 20.41
C ALA A 162 8.31 -11.47 21.62
N ARG A 163 9.58 -11.48 22.02
CA ARG A 163 10.08 -10.65 23.14
C ARG A 163 10.01 -9.15 22.81
N ASP A 164 10.26 -8.82 21.55
CA ASP A 164 10.32 -7.45 21.05
C ASP A 164 8.94 -6.87 20.73
N SER A 165 7.90 -7.72 20.64
CA SER A 165 6.51 -7.28 20.41
C SER A 165 5.92 -6.66 21.68
N VAL A 166 6.40 -5.46 21.99
CA VAL A 166 5.92 -4.57 23.05
C VAL A 166 5.84 -3.16 22.48
N SER A 167 4.80 -2.38 22.83
CA SER A 167 4.70 -0.98 22.40
C SER A 167 5.21 -0.04 23.50
N PRO A 168 6.06 0.94 23.19
CA PRO A 168 6.80 1.10 21.94
C PRO A 168 8.09 0.26 21.96
N ASN A 169 8.39 -0.39 20.85
CA ASN A 169 9.72 -0.91 20.59
C ASN A 169 10.16 -0.50 19.19
N CYS A 170 11.27 0.25 19.16
CA CYS A 170 11.87 0.80 17.96
C CYS A 170 13.26 0.20 17.67
N ASN A 171 13.73 -0.69 18.54
CA ASN A 171 15.07 -1.25 18.47
C ASN A 171 15.02 -2.77 18.69
N PRO A 172 14.33 -3.50 17.80
CA PRO A 172 14.27 -4.95 17.89
C PRO A 172 15.66 -5.56 17.69
N GLU A 173 15.86 -6.76 18.23
CA GLU A 173 17.11 -7.49 18.12
C GLU A 173 17.23 -8.13 16.73
N VAL A 174 17.62 -7.31 15.75
CA VAL A 174 17.77 -7.66 14.33
C VAL A 174 19.19 -7.38 13.84
N THR A 175 19.60 -8.10 12.80
CA THR A 175 20.86 -7.85 12.07
C THR A 175 20.55 -7.50 10.63
N SER A 176 21.09 -6.38 10.15
CA SER A 176 20.97 -5.94 8.75
C SER A 176 22.29 -6.14 8.02
N GLN A 177 22.23 -6.63 6.79
CA GLN A 177 23.41 -6.76 5.93
C GLN A 177 23.06 -6.45 4.46
N PRO A 178 24.00 -5.86 3.68
CA PRO A 178 23.77 -5.60 2.27
C PRO A 178 23.52 -6.90 1.48
N ALA A 179 22.59 -6.83 0.52
CA ALA A 179 22.27 -7.96 -0.36
C ALA A 179 23.22 -8.11 -1.56
N GLY A 180 24.02 -7.08 -1.87
CA GLY A 180 24.96 -7.08 -3.00
C GLY A 180 24.30 -6.82 -4.37
N GLY A 181 23.08 -6.29 -4.38
CA GLY A 181 22.28 -5.93 -5.55
C GLY A 181 20.90 -5.46 -5.10
N GLN A 182 19.90 -5.46 -5.98
CA GLN A 182 18.51 -5.11 -5.66
C GLN A 182 17.71 -6.33 -5.19
N PRO A 183 17.55 -6.60 -3.88
CA PRO A 183 16.86 -7.79 -3.40
C PRO A 183 15.35 -7.66 -3.59
N VAL A 184 14.72 -8.73 -4.04
CA VAL A 184 13.25 -8.78 -4.26
C VAL A 184 12.58 -10.00 -3.66
N ALA A 185 13.34 -11.04 -3.30
CA ALA A 185 12.83 -12.20 -2.58
C ALA A 185 13.92 -12.85 -1.73
N VAL A 186 13.52 -13.60 -0.71
CA VAL A 186 14.42 -14.32 0.19
C VAL A 186 13.88 -15.72 0.50
N ALA A 187 14.79 -16.68 0.65
CA ALA A 187 14.49 -18.04 1.06
C ALA A 187 15.63 -18.61 1.92
N PHE A 188 15.38 -19.74 2.56
CA PHE A 188 16.43 -20.53 3.19
C PHE A 188 16.65 -21.84 2.43
N THR A 189 17.90 -22.28 2.34
CA THR A 189 18.21 -23.66 1.92
C THR A 189 17.87 -24.64 3.05
N ALA A 190 17.86 -25.95 2.74
CA ALA A 190 17.71 -27.01 3.75
C ALA A 190 18.78 -26.98 4.85
N ARG A 191 19.96 -26.38 4.59
CA ARG A 191 21.04 -26.23 5.58
C ARG A 191 20.91 -24.94 6.41
N GLY A 192 19.90 -24.12 6.14
CA GLY A 192 19.71 -22.83 6.80
C GLY A 192 20.56 -21.69 6.22
N ASP A 193 21.18 -21.86 5.05
CA ASP A 193 21.82 -20.76 4.32
C ASP A 193 20.76 -19.82 3.74
N ILE A 194 20.95 -18.50 3.85
CA ILE A 194 20.03 -17.50 3.28
C ILE A 194 20.32 -17.34 1.78
N VAL A 195 19.28 -17.44 0.96
CA VAL A 195 19.31 -17.22 -0.49
C VAL A 195 18.44 -16.02 -0.82
N VAL A 196 18.95 -15.10 -1.63
CA VAL A 196 18.27 -13.85 -2.01
C VAL A 196 18.16 -13.81 -3.52
N GLN A 197 16.97 -13.54 -4.04
CA GLN A 197 16.78 -13.19 -5.45
C GLN A 197 17.06 -11.71 -5.63
N LEU A 198 17.99 -11.39 -6.52
CA LEU A 198 18.34 -10.04 -6.91
C LEU A 198 17.69 -9.72 -8.27
N ARG A 199 17.02 -8.58 -8.35
CA ARG A 199 16.47 -7.99 -9.58
C ARG A 199 17.59 -7.44 -10.47
N GLU A 200 18.59 -6.78 -9.89
CA GLU A 200 19.69 -6.17 -10.62
C GLU A 200 20.99 -6.13 -9.77
N PRO A 201 22.12 -6.66 -10.29
CA PRO A 201 22.16 -7.59 -11.42
C PRO A 201 21.32 -8.83 -11.12
N ALA A 202 20.63 -9.36 -12.15
CA ALA A 202 19.77 -10.52 -11.99
C ALA A 202 20.57 -11.73 -11.50
N ALA A 203 20.28 -12.20 -10.28
CA ALA A 203 21.07 -13.26 -9.64
C ALA A 203 20.33 -13.95 -8.48
N LEU A 204 20.82 -15.12 -8.09
CA LEU A 204 20.57 -15.73 -6.78
C LEU A 204 21.84 -15.60 -5.93
N ALA A 205 21.77 -14.85 -4.84
CA ALA A 205 22.90 -14.67 -3.91
C ALA A 205 22.71 -15.53 -2.66
N VAL A 206 23.66 -16.42 -2.37
CA VAL A 206 23.77 -17.08 -1.06
C VAL A 206 24.58 -16.15 -0.16
N LEU A 207 23.95 -15.55 0.87
CA LEU A 207 24.60 -14.52 1.69
C LEU A 207 25.85 -15.06 2.38
N GLY A 208 26.95 -14.32 2.28
CA GLY A 208 28.28 -14.73 2.77
C GLY A 208 28.95 -15.85 1.95
N GLY A 209 28.34 -16.27 0.84
CA GLY A 209 28.81 -17.37 0.01
C GLY A 209 28.99 -16.97 -1.45
N ARG A 210 28.24 -17.64 -2.34
CA ARG A 210 28.35 -17.49 -3.79
C ARG A 210 27.15 -16.77 -4.38
N THR A 211 27.37 -16.10 -5.49
CA THR A 211 26.32 -15.50 -6.33
C THR A 211 26.21 -16.27 -7.64
N VAL A 212 24.99 -16.60 -8.04
CA VAL A 212 24.67 -17.24 -9.33
C VAL A 212 23.99 -16.21 -10.21
N ALA A 213 24.66 -15.79 -11.28
CA ALA A 213 24.03 -14.90 -12.26
C ALA A 213 22.86 -15.62 -12.95
N LEU A 214 21.74 -14.92 -13.09
CA LEU A 214 20.61 -15.36 -13.91
C LEU A 214 20.76 -14.74 -15.31
N PRO A 215 20.61 -15.52 -16.39
CA PRO A 215 20.70 -14.97 -17.74
C PRO A 215 19.48 -14.07 -18.02
N GLY A 216 19.68 -13.02 -18.82
CA GLY A 216 18.63 -12.08 -19.20
C GLY A 216 19.17 -10.70 -19.49
N GLU A 217 18.30 -9.81 -19.94
CA GLU A 217 18.63 -8.39 -20.07
C GLU A 217 18.73 -7.72 -18.69
N SER A 218 19.52 -6.65 -18.62
CA SER A 218 19.63 -5.86 -17.39
C SER A 218 18.28 -5.22 -17.06
N ALA A 219 17.87 -5.29 -15.79
CA ALA A 219 16.65 -4.66 -15.31
C ALA A 219 16.89 -3.22 -14.82
N ARG A 220 18.08 -2.64 -15.03
CA ARG A 220 18.38 -1.27 -14.61
C ARG A 220 17.39 -0.29 -15.19
N ASP A 221 16.68 0.42 -14.31
CA ASP A 221 15.83 1.53 -14.70
C ASP A 221 15.93 2.64 -13.64
N THR A 222 16.35 3.82 -14.07
CA THR A 222 16.51 4.98 -13.17
C THR A 222 15.19 5.48 -12.60
N GLY A 223 14.09 5.40 -13.35
CA GLY A 223 12.75 5.75 -12.86
C GLY A 223 12.28 4.75 -11.79
N HIS A 224 12.50 3.45 -12.03
CA HIS A 224 12.27 2.43 -11.00
C HIS A 224 13.11 2.70 -9.74
N ASP A 225 14.41 3.00 -9.90
CA ASP A 225 15.29 3.30 -8.77
C ASP A 225 14.83 4.55 -8.00
N MET A 226 14.38 5.60 -8.69
CA MET A 226 13.85 6.82 -8.06
C MET A 226 12.53 6.56 -7.32
N PHE A 227 11.70 5.63 -7.79
CA PHE A 227 10.42 5.31 -7.18
C PHE A 227 10.55 4.40 -5.95
N HIS A 228 11.49 3.46 -5.97
CA HIS A 228 11.63 2.44 -4.93
C HIS A 228 12.69 2.74 -3.87
N ARG A 229 13.60 3.71 -4.10
CA ARG A 229 14.61 4.06 -3.10
C ARG A 229 14.22 5.29 -2.30
N PRO A 230 14.54 5.34 -1.00
CA PRO A 230 14.59 6.59 -0.26
C PRO A 230 15.52 7.59 -0.96
N PRO A 231 15.21 8.89 -0.91
CA PRO A 231 15.90 9.88 -1.74
C PRO A 231 17.28 10.28 -1.19
N ASN A 232 17.65 9.77 -0.02
CA ASN A 232 18.92 10.03 0.66
C ASN A 232 19.34 8.80 1.51
N GLY A 233 20.53 8.86 2.12
CA GLY A 233 21.12 7.71 2.83
C GLY A 233 20.69 7.50 4.29
N PHE A 234 19.77 8.29 4.82
CA PHE A 234 19.29 8.18 6.21
C PHE A 234 17.77 8.02 6.33
N SER A 235 17.03 8.27 5.26
CA SER A 235 15.59 8.04 5.15
C SER A 235 15.24 6.58 4.87
N ALA A 236 14.05 6.13 5.29
CA ALA A 236 13.54 4.80 4.97
C ALA A 236 12.26 4.81 4.10
N VAL A 237 11.65 5.96 3.86
CA VAL A 237 10.45 6.10 3.01
C VAL A 237 10.85 6.30 1.54
N ALA A 238 10.29 5.48 0.65
CA ALA A 238 10.32 5.64 -0.80
C ALA A 238 8.93 6.00 -1.33
N CYS A 239 8.80 6.38 -2.61
CA CYS A 239 7.47 6.60 -3.21
C CYS A 239 6.62 5.33 -3.11
N ALA A 240 7.23 4.18 -3.38
CA ALA A 240 6.60 2.86 -3.25
C ALA A 240 6.17 2.48 -1.83
N SER A 241 6.57 3.24 -0.79
CA SER A 241 6.13 2.97 0.58
C SER A 241 4.66 3.33 0.77
N CYS A 242 4.18 4.42 0.16
CA CYS A 242 2.77 4.81 0.13
C CYS A 242 2.07 4.31 -1.15
N HIS A 243 2.82 4.17 -2.25
CA HIS A 243 2.33 3.71 -3.54
C HIS A 243 2.85 2.30 -3.88
N PRO A 244 2.57 1.29 -3.02
CA PRO A 244 3.13 -0.03 -3.22
C PRO A 244 2.61 -0.62 -4.53
N GLU A 245 3.50 -1.33 -5.25
CA GLU A 245 3.23 -1.90 -6.58
C GLU A 245 2.73 -0.87 -7.62
N GLY A 246 3.10 0.41 -7.45
CA GLY A 246 2.71 1.48 -8.37
C GLY A 246 1.27 1.96 -8.19
N HIS A 247 0.58 1.52 -7.13
CA HIS A 247 -0.79 1.89 -6.84
C HIS A 247 -0.85 2.75 -5.57
N GLU A 248 -1.55 2.30 -4.54
CA GLU A 248 -1.81 3.04 -3.31
C GLU A 248 -2.08 2.08 -2.15
N ASP A 249 -1.63 2.47 -0.96
CA ASP A 249 -1.82 1.76 0.30
C ASP A 249 -3.24 1.90 0.88
N GLY A 250 -4.04 2.84 0.37
CA GLY A 250 -5.38 3.14 0.86
C GLY A 250 -5.43 3.91 2.19
N HIS A 251 -4.28 4.34 2.71
CA HIS A 251 -4.19 5.06 3.97
C HIS A 251 -4.65 6.53 3.82
N THR A 252 -5.38 7.03 4.82
CA THR A 252 -5.72 8.45 4.94
C THR A 252 -4.74 9.12 5.90
N TRP A 253 -3.93 10.02 5.36
CA TRP A 253 -2.99 10.85 6.11
C TRP A 253 -3.68 12.09 6.65
N ASN A 254 -3.28 12.56 7.84
CA ASN A 254 -3.69 13.86 8.37
C ASN A 254 -2.53 14.84 8.25
N PHE A 255 -2.53 15.69 7.22
CA PHE A 255 -1.44 16.63 6.98
C PHE A 255 -1.73 18.01 7.59
N ASP A 256 -0.78 18.59 8.31
CA ASP A 256 -0.85 20.01 8.70
C ASP A 256 -0.16 20.87 7.63
N PRO A 257 -0.82 21.89 7.02
CA PRO A 257 -2.18 22.39 7.28
C PRO A 257 -3.27 21.89 6.31
N VAL A 258 -2.98 20.89 5.48
CA VAL A 258 -3.83 20.48 4.34
C VAL A 258 -5.10 19.72 4.77
N GLY A 259 -5.08 19.03 5.92
CA GLY A 259 -6.14 18.16 6.38
C GLY A 259 -6.00 16.71 5.91
N LEU A 260 -7.13 15.99 5.90
CA LEU A 260 -7.16 14.58 5.54
C LEU A 260 -6.92 14.40 4.03
N ARG A 261 -5.92 13.56 3.68
CA ARG A 261 -5.61 13.18 2.31
C ARG A 261 -5.28 11.71 2.23
N ARG A 262 -6.07 10.98 1.45
CA ARG A 262 -5.82 9.60 1.11
C ARG A 262 -4.70 9.52 0.08
N THR A 263 -3.85 8.52 0.19
CA THR A 263 -2.91 8.20 -0.89
C THR A 263 -3.67 7.96 -2.21
N GLN A 264 -3.21 8.57 -3.31
CA GLN A 264 -3.77 8.37 -4.65
C GLN A 264 -2.97 7.34 -5.44
N THR A 265 -3.61 6.60 -6.34
CA THR A 265 -2.88 5.74 -7.28
C THR A 265 -1.94 6.55 -8.15
N VAL A 266 -0.80 5.97 -8.50
CA VAL A 266 0.17 6.55 -9.44
C VAL A 266 0.28 5.76 -10.75
N GLY A 267 -0.43 4.63 -10.86
CA GLY A 267 -0.53 3.82 -12.08
C GLY A 267 -1.78 4.13 -12.89
N GLY A 268 -1.79 3.67 -14.14
CA GLY A 268 -2.92 3.84 -15.06
C GLY A 268 -2.89 5.15 -15.85
N GLY A 269 -1.70 5.70 -16.11
CA GLY A 269 -1.53 6.88 -16.97
C GLY A 269 -1.85 8.23 -16.32
N ILE A 270 -1.66 8.34 -15.00
CA ILE A 270 -2.04 9.54 -14.22
C ILE A 270 -1.38 10.84 -14.68
N LEU A 271 -0.27 10.80 -15.43
CA LEU A 271 0.36 12.02 -15.94
C LEU A 271 -0.53 12.74 -16.96
N GLN A 272 -1.49 12.03 -17.56
CA GLN A 272 -2.51 12.60 -18.45
C GLN A 272 -3.64 13.30 -17.68
N THR A 273 -3.69 13.19 -16.35
CA THR A 273 -4.77 13.75 -15.53
C THR A 273 -4.39 15.06 -14.84
N ALA A 274 -3.28 15.68 -15.27
CA ALA A 274 -2.81 16.93 -14.70
C ALA A 274 -3.90 18.04 -14.78
N PRO A 275 -4.01 18.92 -13.75
CA PRO A 275 -3.12 19.01 -12.60
C PRO A 275 -3.25 17.82 -11.63
N LEU A 276 -2.18 17.51 -10.90
CA LEU A 276 -2.05 16.37 -10.00
C LEU A 276 -2.37 16.79 -8.54
N HIS A 277 -2.42 15.79 -7.64
CA HIS A 277 -2.95 15.85 -6.27
C HIS A 277 -4.47 16.07 -6.18
N TRP A 278 -5.05 15.71 -5.03
CA TRP A 278 -6.43 15.99 -4.68
C TRP A 278 -6.85 17.45 -4.84
N SER A 279 -5.96 18.40 -4.51
CA SER A 279 -6.25 19.83 -4.64
C SER A 279 -6.03 20.36 -6.07
N GLY A 280 -5.50 19.56 -7.00
CA GLY A 280 -5.14 20.01 -8.35
C GLY A 280 -4.08 21.13 -8.34
N ASP A 281 -3.20 21.15 -7.35
CA ASP A 281 -2.23 22.21 -7.11
C ASP A 281 -0.85 21.95 -7.76
N MET A 282 -0.66 20.74 -8.30
CA MET A 282 0.57 20.35 -8.99
C MET A 282 0.35 20.39 -10.51
N PRO A 283 0.91 21.37 -11.25
CA PRO A 283 0.62 21.50 -12.68
C PRO A 283 1.15 20.34 -13.52
N ASP A 284 2.22 19.66 -13.07
CA ASP A 284 2.87 18.55 -13.77
C ASP A 284 3.71 17.70 -12.80
N LEU A 285 4.40 16.68 -13.33
CA LEU A 285 5.32 15.84 -12.57
C LEU A 285 6.49 16.62 -11.96
N SER A 286 6.97 17.69 -12.60
CA SER A 286 8.05 18.50 -12.04
C SER A 286 7.59 19.23 -10.78
N GLY A 287 6.35 19.73 -10.77
CA GLY A 287 5.71 20.29 -9.58
C GLY A 287 5.62 19.25 -8.46
N LEU A 288 5.07 18.07 -8.76
CA LEU A 288 4.93 16.97 -7.79
C LEU A 288 6.28 16.51 -7.23
N MET A 289 7.30 16.35 -8.07
CA MET A 289 8.64 15.97 -7.64
C MET A 289 9.30 17.08 -6.81
N GLY A 290 9.01 18.36 -7.08
CA GLY A 290 9.48 19.47 -6.25
C GLY A 290 8.86 19.47 -4.86
N GLU A 291 7.55 19.25 -4.77
CA GLU A 291 6.83 19.28 -3.50
C GLU A 291 7.04 18.00 -2.68
N VAL A 292 6.81 16.83 -3.28
CA VAL A 292 6.85 15.56 -2.53
C VAL A 292 8.28 15.05 -2.40
N PHE A 293 8.96 14.82 -3.53
CA PHE A 293 10.29 14.19 -3.49
C PHE A 293 11.38 15.10 -2.93
N VAL A 294 11.41 16.38 -3.31
CA VAL A 294 12.44 17.32 -2.85
C VAL A 294 12.10 17.90 -1.48
N SER A 295 10.91 18.49 -1.31
CA SER A 295 10.53 19.11 -0.04
C SER A 295 10.20 18.03 1.01
N ARG A 296 9.06 17.35 0.91
CA ARG A 296 8.57 16.46 2.00
C ARG A 296 9.51 15.28 2.29
N MET A 297 10.03 14.64 1.25
CA MET A 297 10.95 13.51 1.36
C MET A 297 12.44 13.93 1.45
N GLY A 298 12.77 15.22 1.36
CA GLY A 298 14.14 15.71 1.54
C GLY A 298 15.15 15.24 0.49
N GLY A 299 14.71 14.99 -0.73
CA GLY A 299 15.55 14.55 -1.85
C GLY A 299 16.24 15.68 -2.60
N PRO A 300 17.32 15.39 -3.35
CA PRO A 300 17.91 16.37 -4.25
C PRO A 300 17.00 16.64 -5.45
N LYS A 301 16.98 17.88 -5.94
CA LYS A 301 16.21 18.24 -7.15
C LYS A 301 16.67 17.41 -8.35
N PRO A 302 15.79 16.58 -8.96
CA PRO A 302 16.14 15.83 -10.15
C PRO A 302 16.39 16.77 -11.33
N GLY A 303 17.41 16.46 -12.14
CA GLY A 303 17.61 17.13 -13.43
C GLY A 303 16.58 16.67 -14.49
N PRO A 304 16.45 17.39 -15.62
CA PRO A 304 15.41 17.13 -16.63
C PRO A 304 15.37 15.67 -17.11
N ARG A 305 16.54 15.10 -17.45
CA ARG A 305 16.63 13.69 -17.86
C ARG A 305 16.08 12.73 -16.80
N ARG A 306 16.32 12.97 -15.51
CA ARG A 306 15.81 12.09 -14.45
C ARG A 306 14.29 12.22 -14.32
N LEU A 307 13.74 13.41 -14.51
CA LEU A 307 12.29 13.62 -14.56
C LEU A 307 11.66 12.86 -15.74
N ASP A 308 12.26 12.91 -16.93
CA ASP A 308 11.75 12.15 -18.09
C ASP A 308 11.78 10.63 -17.85
N LEU A 309 12.86 10.13 -17.21
CA LEU A 309 12.98 8.71 -16.90
C LEU A 309 11.96 8.29 -15.82
N MET A 310 11.67 9.15 -14.85
CA MET A 310 10.62 8.95 -13.85
C MET A 310 9.23 8.97 -14.49
N ALA A 311 8.96 9.93 -15.38
CA ALA A 311 7.70 10.03 -16.12
C ALA A 311 7.40 8.75 -16.90
N ARG A 312 8.39 8.28 -17.69
CA ARG A 312 8.29 7.02 -18.42
C ARG A 312 8.03 5.83 -17.51
N TYR A 313 8.64 5.78 -16.32
CA TYR A 313 8.39 4.71 -15.36
C TYR A 313 6.95 4.77 -14.82
N ILE A 314 6.48 5.95 -14.40
CA ILE A 314 5.10 6.15 -13.92
C ILE A 314 4.08 5.79 -15.00
N ASP A 315 4.28 6.23 -16.25
CA ASP A 315 3.38 5.90 -17.37
C ASP A 315 3.39 4.41 -17.75
N SER A 316 4.43 3.67 -17.36
CA SER A 316 4.49 2.22 -17.57
C SER A 316 3.70 1.43 -16.53
N LEU A 317 3.32 2.06 -15.41
CA LEU A 317 2.54 1.41 -14.37
C LEU A 317 1.10 1.19 -14.87
N PRO A 318 0.61 -0.07 -14.90
CA PRO A 318 -0.75 -0.35 -15.34
C PRO A 318 -1.76 0.24 -14.35
N ALA A 319 -3.00 0.43 -14.80
CA ALA A 319 -4.10 0.63 -13.88
C ALA A 319 -4.37 -0.65 -13.08
N PHE A 320 -5.07 -0.51 -11.96
CA PHE A 320 -5.52 -1.67 -11.22
C PHE A 320 -6.45 -2.51 -12.12
N PRO A 321 -6.23 -3.83 -12.24
CA PRO A 321 -7.01 -4.64 -13.15
C PRO A 321 -8.48 -4.68 -12.70
N ALA A 322 -9.39 -4.37 -13.61
CA ALA A 322 -10.82 -4.61 -13.40
C ALA A 322 -11.08 -6.12 -13.32
N SER A 323 -11.89 -6.53 -12.34
CA SER A 323 -12.35 -7.92 -12.28
C SER A 323 -13.48 -8.13 -13.28
N PRO A 324 -13.58 -9.30 -13.94
CA PRO A 324 -14.73 -9.62 -14.77
C PRO A 324 -16.03 -9.44 -13.96
N PRO A 325 -17.05 -8.77 -14.52
CA PRO A 325 -18.30 -8.56 -13.80
C PRO A 325 -19.05 -9.88 -13.62
N GLU A 326 -19.62 -10.08 -12.43
CA GLU A 326 -20.52 -11.19 -12.14
C GLU A 326 -21.85 -11.08 -12.91
N ASP A 327 -22.29 -9.85 -13.20
CA ASP A 327 -23.51 -9.56 -13.95
C ASP A 327 -23.24 -8.46 -15.01
N GLU A 328 -23.01 -8.89 -16.24
CA GLU A 328 -22.85 -8.02 -17.42
C GLU A 328 -24.08 -7.15 -17.70
N ALA A 329 -25.28 -7.64 -17.35
CA ALA A 329 -26.50 -6.87 -17.53
C ALA A 329 -26.58 -5.73 -16.50
N ALA A 330 -26.10 -5.94 -15.27
CA ALA A 330 -25.96 -4.88 -14.27
C ALA A 330 -24.98 -3.80 -14.72
N VAL A 331 -23.81 -4.19 -15.23
CA VAL A 331 -22.83 -3.26 -15.83
C VAL A 331 -23.46 -2.42 -16.94
N THR A 332 -24.20 -3.07 -17.85
CA THR A 332 -24.87 -2.37 -18.96
C THR A 332 -25.92 -1.37 -18.46
N ARG A 333 -26.73 -1.74 -17.47
CA ARG A 333 -27.71 -0.82 -16.84
C ARG A 333 -27.02 0.33 -16.11
N GLY A 334 -25.94 0.03 -15.37
CA GLY A 334 -25.13 1.01 -14.66
C GLY A 334 -24.47 2.02 -15.59
N ALA A 335 -23.92 1.58 -16.72
CA ALA A 335 -23.38 2.46 -17.75
C ALA A 335 -24.44 3.44 -18.29
N ALA A 336 -25.66 2.96 -18.51
CA ALA A 336 -26.76 3.81 -18.96
C ALA A 336 -27.11 4.89 -17.91
N LEU A 337 -27.09 4.54 -16.62
CA LEU A 337 -27.29 5.49 -15.53
C LEU A 337 -26.14 6.50 -15.41
N PHE A 338 -24.89 6.05 -15.53
CA PHE A 338 -23.70 6.91 -15.47
C PHE A 338 -23.72 8.01 -16.55
N HIS A 339 -24.21 7.68 -17.74
CA HIS A 339 -24.35 8.60 -18.87
C HIS A 339 -25.70 9.34 -18.91
N ASP A 340 -26.60 9.08 -17.97
CA ASP A 340 -27.87 9.78 -17.87
C ASP A 340 -27.63 11.25 -17.44
N LYS A 341 -28.27 12.18 -18.14
CA LYS A 341 -28.08 13.62 -17.92
C LYS A 341 -28.61 14.11 -16.56
N LYS A 342 -29.51 13.35 -15.93
CA LYS A 342 -30.00 13.68 -14.59
C LYS A 342 -28.98 13.23 -13.55
N VAL A 343 -28.45 12.01 -13.67
CA VAL A 343 -27.42 11.50 -12.73
C VAL A 343 -26.11 12.27 -12.89
N ALA A 344 -25.75 12.63 -14.13
CA ALA A 344 -24.67 13.56 -14.48
C ALA A 344 -23.24 13.12 -14.11
N CYS A 345 -22.98 11.83 -13.87
CA CYS A 345 -21.61 11.35 -13.60
C CYS A 345 -20.65 11.67 -14.76
N ALA A 346 -21.11 11.47 -16.00
CA ALA A 346 -20.33 11.70 -17.20
C ALA A 346 -20.01 13.18 -17.50
N ASP A 347 -20.59 14.14 -16.78
CA ASP A 347 -20.26 15.56 -16.98
C ASP A 347 -18.83 15.87 -16.48
N CYS A 348 -18.42 15.20 -15.40
CA CYS A 348 -17.07 15.32 -14.83
C CYS A 348 -16.19 14.10 -15.14
N HIS A 349 -16.77 12.89 -15.18
CA HIS A 349 -16.03 11.66 -15.45
C HIS A 349 -16.21 11.21 -16.91
N SER A 350 -15.54 11.90 -17.83
CA SER A 350 -15.65 11.67 -19.27
C SER A 350 -14.30 11.42 -19.97
N GLY A 351 -14.39 11.05 -21.25
CA GLY A 351 -13.22 10.83 -22.09
C GLY A 351 -12.44 9.56 -21.74
N PRO A 352 -11.28 9.36 -22.40
CA PRO A 352 -10.50 8.14 -22.26
C PRO A 352 -10.00 7.89 -20.83
N MET A 353 -9.76 8.95 -20.06
CA MET A 353 -9.28 8.89 -18.68
C MET A 353 -10.40 8.92 -17.64
N LEU A 354 -11.67 9.06 -18.04
CA LEU A 354 -12.83 9.17 -17.14
C LEU A 354 -12.66 10.29 -16.10
N THR A 355 -12.17 11.44 -16.56
CA THR A 355 -12.00 12.67 -15.79
C THR A 355 -11.97 13.86 -16.76
N ASN A 356 -12.48 15.01 -16.31
CA ASN A 356 -12.45 16.28 -17.01
C ASN A 356 -11.17 17.09 -16.71
N ASN A 357 -10.30 16.59 -15.83
CA ASN A 357 -9.07 17.25 -15.35
C ASN A 357 -9.32 18.65 -14.76
N ARG A 358 -10.46 18.85 -14.09
CA ARG A 358 -10.81 20.09 -13.40
C ARG A 358 -10.97 19.85 -11.92
N ASN A 359 -10.95 20.95 -11.17
CA ASN A 359 -11.36 20.94 -9.78
C ASN A 359 -12.86 21.24 -9.70
N GLU A 360 -13.60 20.41 -9.00
CA GLU A 360 -15.06 20.51 -8.83
C GLU A 360 -15.42 20.47 -7.33
N GLU A 361 -16.53 21.11 -6.96
CA GLU A 361 -17.08 21.03 -5.61
C GLU A 361 -18.10 19.90 -5.58
N VAL A 362 -17.88 18.90 -4.71
CA VAL A 362 -18.66 17.66 -4.70
C VAL A 362 -19.28 17.37 -3.33
N GLY A 363 -19.59 18.44 -2.59
CA GLY A 363 -20.19 18.37 -1.25
C GLY A 363 -19.20 18.08 -0.14
N THR A 364 -17.92 18.36 -0.36
CA THR A 364 -16.82 18.09 0.60
C THR A 364 -16.32 19.36 1.30
N GLY A 365 -16.80 20.54 0.90
CA GLY A 365 -16.39 21.82 1.48
C GLY A 365 -15.08 22.35 0.91
N GLU A 366 -14.59 21.76 -0.17
CA GLU A 366 -13.42 22.21 -0.92
C GLU A 366 -13.44 21.73 -2.37
N LEU A 367 -12.81 22.51 -3.25
CA LEU A 367 -12.61 22.18 -4.66
C LEU A 367 -11.54 21.10 -4.80
N LEU A 368 -11.91 19.97 -5.41
CA LEU A 368 -11.03 18.83 -5.59
C LEU A 368 -10.88 18.46 -7.05
N GLN A 369 -9.67 18.13 -7.46
CA GLN A 369 -9.38 17.56 -8.77
C GLN A 369 -10.19 16.28 -8.95
N VAL A 370 -10.92 16.19 -10.07
CA VAL A 370 -11.70 15.00 -10.43
C VAL A 370 -10.75 13.86 -10.78
N PRO A 371 -10.62 12.81 -9.95
CA PRO A 371 -9.69 11.73 -10.25
C PRO A 371 -10.19 10.89 -11.42
N SER A 372 -9.26 10.29 -12.17
CA SER A 372 -9.59 9.25 -13.16
C SER A 372 -10.30 8.07 -12.48
N LEU A 373 -11.34 7.51 -13.12
CA LEU A 373 -12.01 6.29 -12.66
C LEU A 373 -11.40 4.98 -13.21
N ILE A 374 -10.30 5.02 -13.98
CA ILE A 374 -9.71 3.80 -14.54
C ILE A 374 -9.15 2.91 -13.43
N GLY A 375 -9.60 1.66 -13.31
CA GLY A 375 -9.20 0.75 -12.24
C GLY A 375 -9.68 1.21 -10.87
N ILE A 376 -10.82 1.91 -10.79
CA ILE A 376 -11.39 2.42 -9.53
C ILE A 376 -11.74 1.28 -8.56
N ALA A 377 -12.05 0.08 -9.08
CA ALA A 377 -12.40 -1.08 -8.26
C ALA A 377 -11.35 -1.41 -7.19
N GLY A 378 -10.06 -1.24 -7.50
CA GLY A 378 -8.96 -1.51 -6.57
C GLY A 378 -8.69 -0.41 -5.57
N ARG A 379 -9.44 0.69 -5.57
CA ARG A 379 -9.04 1.95 -4.92
C ARG A 379 -9.71 2.24 -3.59
N ALA A 380 -10.41 1.30 -2.97
CA ALA A 380 -10.99 1.52 -1.65
C ALA A 380 -9.91 1.86 -0.58
N PRO A 381 -10.24 2.67 0.45
CA PRO A 381 -11.45 3.48 0.58
C PRO A 381 -11.44 4.66 -0.41
N PHE A 382 -12.61 5.22 -0.71
CA PHE A 382 -12.82 6.25 -1.72
C PHE A 382 -12.88 7.65 -1.13
N MET A 383 -12.73 8.64 -2.02
CA MET A 383 -12.64 10.08 -1.72
C MET A 383 -11.33 10.55 -1.12
N HIS A 384 -11.18 11.87 -1.12
CA HIS A 384 -9.95 12.55 -0.73
C HIS A 384 -9.57 12.31 0.72
N ASP A 385 -10.54 12.05 1.60
CA ASP A 385 -10.36 11.77 3.03
C ASP A 385 -10.62 10.29 3.39
N GLY A 386 -11.00 9.46 2.41
CA GLY A 386 -11.34 8.06 2.64
C GLY A 386 -12.72 7.86 3.30
N CYS A 387 -13.65 8.82 3.23
CA CYS A 387 -14.96 8.71 3.90
C CYS A 387 -15.84 7.52 3.47
N ALA A 388 -15.57 6.90 2.31
CA ALA A 388 -16.36 5.77 1.81
C ALA A 388 -15.52 4.48 1.77
N ALA A 389 -15.87 3.49 2.59
CA ALA A 389 -15.17 2.20 2.60
C ALA A 389 -15.43 1.37 1.33
N THR A 390 -16.61 1.53 0.72
CA THR A 390 -17.01 0.89 -0.54
C THR A 390 -17.50 1.93 -1.55
N LEU A 391 -17.59 1.56 -2.84
CA LEU A 391 -18.19 2.43 -3.86
C LEU A 391 -19.65 2.74 -3.55
N ARG A 392 -20.35 1.84 -2.84
CA ARG A 392 -21.72 2.05 -2.41
C ARG A 392 -21.83 3.12 -1.32
N ASP A 393 -20.86 3.18 -0.42
CA ASP A 393 -20.80 4.16 0.67
C ASP A 393 -20.52 5.58 0.17
N ARG A 394 -19.98 5.73 -1.06
CA ARG A 394 -19.77 7.04 -1.69
C ARG A 394 -21.06 7.86 -1.85
N PHE A 395 -22.21 7.20 -1.92
CA PHE A 395 -23.50 7.87 -2.03
C PHE A 395 -24.05 8.36 -0.68
N ASP A 396 -23.34 8.13 0.42
CA ASP A 396 -23.68 8.69 1.73
C ASP A 396 -23.65 10.24 1.69
N PRO A 397 -24.67 10.93 2.24
CA PRO A 397 -24.67 12.40 2.35
C PRO A 397 -23.44 13.00 3.02
N ALA A 398 -22.83 12.32 3.98
CA ALA A 398 -21.61 12.75 4.66
C ALA A 398 -20.34 12.59 3.79
N CYS A 399 -20.42 11.85 2.68
CA CYS A 399 -19.32 11.59 1.77
C CYS A 399 -19.61 12.15 0.36
N GLY A 400 -20.27 13.32 0.30
CA GLY A 400 -20.60 14.07 -0.92
C GLY A 400 -22.01 13.81 -1.47
N GLY A 401 -22.67 12.71 -1.10
CA GLY A 401 -24.08 12.47 -1.36
C GLY A 401 -24.58 12.86 -2.76
N ARG A 402 -25.54 13.79 -2.80
CA ARG A 402 -26.19 14.28 -4.03
C ARG A 402 -25.47 15.47 -4.68
N ASP A 403 -24.47 16.04 -4.00
CA ASP A 403 -23.65 17.11 -4.56
C ASP A 403 -22.60 16.53 -5.53
N HIS A 404 -22.46 15.20 -5.58
CA HIS A 404 -21.64 14.46 -6.53
C HIS A 404 -22.49 13.66 -7.53
N GLY A 405 -23.40 14.35 -8.21
CA GLY A 405 -24.38 13.77 -9.13
C GLY A 405 -25.76 13.55 -8.48
N ASP A 406 -26.83 13.80 -9.23
CA ASP A 406 -28.20 13.65 -8.71
C ASP A 406 -28.68 12.20 -8.76
N VAL A 407 -28.35 11.47 -7.70
CA VAL A 407 -28.80 10.09 -7.47
C VAL A 407 -30.13 9.99 -6.71
N SER A 408 -30.80 11.11 -6.41
CA SER A 408 -31.99 11.12 -5.55
C SER A 408 -33.18 10.34 -6.13
N GLY A 409 -33.22 10.19 -7.46
CA GLY A 409 -34.25 9.43 -8.17
C GLY A 409 -33.92 7.95 -8.37
N LEU A 410 -32.75 7.48 -7.92
CA LEU A 410 -32.33 6.10 -8.12
C LEU A 410 -32.79 5.20 -6.97
N THR A 411 -33.29 4.02 -7.33
CA THR A 411 -33.55 2.94 -6.37
C THR A 411 -32.24 2.29 -5.91
N SER A 412 -32.28 1.51 -4.82
CA SER A 412 -31.08 0.79 -4.37
C SER A 412 -30.51 -0.14 -5.45
N ALA A 413 -31.37 -0.86 -6.18
CA ALA A 413 -30.92 -1.74 -7.26
C ALA A 413 -30.22 -0.98 -8.40
N GLN A 414 -30.68 0.24 -8.71
CA GLN A 414 -30.02 1.09 -9.70
C GLN A 414 -28.67 1.63 -9.20
N LEU A 415 -28.54 1.91 -7.90
CA LEU A 415 -27.24 2.24 -7.31
C LEU A 415 -26.29 1.04 -7.35
N ASP A 416 -26.80 -0.16 -7.13
CA ASP A 416 -26.00 -1.40 -7.23
C ASP A 416 -25.57 -1.65 -8.68
N ASP A 417 -26.43 -1.39 -9.68
CA ASP A 417 -26.07 -1.41 -11.11
C ASP A 417 -24.97 -0.38 -11.42
N LEU A 418 -25.07 0.85 -10.89
CA LEU A 418 -24.05 1.89 -11.06
C LEU A 418 -22.72 1.49 -10.42
N VAL A 419 -22.75 0.89 -9.23
CA VAL A 419 -21.55 0.33 -8.58
C VAL A 419 -20.94 -0.78 -9.45
N ALA A 420 -21.74 -1.69 -10.00
CA ALA A 420 -21.25 -2.75 -10.88
C ALA A 420 -20.54 -2.18 -12.12
N TYR A 421 -21.07 -1.10 -12.71
CA TYR A 421 -20.39 -0.39 -13.80
C TYR A 421 -19.07 0.22 -13.33
N LEU A 422 -19.05 0.94 -12.20
CA LEU A 422 -17.80 1.52 -11.66
C LEU A 422 -16.74 0.45 -11.38
N GLU A 423 -17.11 -0.71 -10.85
CA GLU A 423 -16.18 -1.82 -10.62
C GLU A 423 -15.61 -2.43 -11.90
N SER A 424 -16.24 -2.17 -13.06
CA SER A 424 -15.78 -2.63 -14.37
C SER A 424 -14.81 -1.66 -15.07
N LEU A 425 -14.64 -0.45 -14.53
CA LEU A 425 -13.73 0.60 -15.04
C LEU A 425 -12.33 0.42 -14.46
#